data_AF-A0A972HSV0-F1
#
_entry.id   AF-A0A972HSV0-F1
#
_cell.length_a   1.000
_cell.length_b   1.000
_cell.length_c   1.000
_cell.angle_alpha   90.00
_cell.angle_beta   90.00
_cell.angle_gamma   90.00
#
_symmetry.space_group_name_H-M   'P 1'
#
loop_
_entity.id
_entity.type
_entity.pdbx_description
1 polymer ?
#
loop_
_entity_poly.entity_id
_entity_poly.type
_entity_poly.pdbx_seq_one_letter_code
_entity_poly.pdbx_strand_id
1 'polypeptide(L)' 'MSEQRSACLVCQRDDQRVPLIHLSYQGRPLWICPEHMPVLIHNTEKLMAMLEESSRNND' A
#
# COMPACT_ATOMS: atom_id res chain seq x y z
N MET A 1 5.62 -21.86 6.88
CA MET A 1 5.66 -20.76 5.90
C MET A 1 4.64 -19.75 6.38
N SER A 2 5.07 -18.57 6.82
CA SER A 2 4.16 -17.51 7.23
C SER A 2 3.65 -16.83 5.96
N GLU A 3 2.36 -16.96 5.65
CA GLU A 3 1.77 -16.23 4.54
C GLU A 3 1.76 -14.74 4.91
N GLN A 4 2.65 -13.95 4.29
CA GLN A 4 2.60 -12.50 4.38
C GLN A 4 1.33 -12.05 3.67
N ARG A 5 0.26 -11.79 4.43
CA ARG A 5 -1.01 -11.34 3.86
C ARG A 5 -0.87 -9.93 3.31
N SER A 6 -1.20 -9.77 2.03
CA SER A 6 -1.29 -8.47 1.39
C SER A 6 -2.37 -7.62 2.06
N ALA A 7 -2.03 -6.38 2.41
CA ALA A 7 -2.94 -5.45 3.07
C ALA A 7 -2.79 -4.05 2.49
N CYS A 8 -3.89 -3.29 2.46
CA CYS A 8 -3.88 -1.90 2.01
C CYS A 8 -2.95 -1.05 2.88
N LEU A 9 -1.96 -0.40 2.26
CA LEU A 9 -0.96 0.45 2.93
C LEU A 9 -1.55 1.59 3.78
N VAL A 10 -2.82 1.95 3.55
CA VAL A 10 -3.50 3.04 4.26
C VAL A 10 -4.38 2.54 5.41
N CYS A 11 -5.21 1.52 5.16
CA CYS A 11 -6.22 1.06 6.15
C CYS A 11 -5.97 -0.35 6.69
N GLN A 12 -4.89 -1.01 6.28
CA GLN A 12 -4.46 -2.33 6.75
C GLN A 12 -5.49 -3.47 6.56
N ARG A 13 -6.54 -3.23 5.77
CA ARG A 13 -7.50 -4.28 5.39
C ARG A 13 -6.90 -5.17 4.30
N ASP A 14 -7.10 -6.47 4.46
CA ASP A 14 -6.68 -7.50 3.51
C ASP A 14 -7.72 -7.69 2.39
N ASP A 15 -7.38 -8.56 1.44
CA ASP A 15 -8.19 -8.88 0.25
C ASP A 15 -9.54 -9.55 0.57
N GLN A 16 -9.72 -10.07 1.80
CA GLN A 16 -11.01 -10.58 2.27
C GLN A 16 -11.98 -9.46 2.64
N ARG A 17 -11.49 -8.25 2.94
CA ARG A 17 -12.31 -7.11 3.38
C ARG A 17 -12.49 -6.06 2.30
N VAL A 18 -11.49 -5.87 1.43
CA VAL A 18 -11.53 -4.90 0.33
C VAL A 18 -10.72 -5.41 -0.87
N PRO A 19 -11.07 -5.06 -2.11
CA PRO A 19 -10.19 -5.33 -3.24
C PRO A 19 -8.88 -4.57 -3.08
N LEU A 20 -7.78 -5.25 -3.41
CA LEU A 20 -6.43 -4.67 -3.39
C LEU A 20 -5.91 -4.50 -4.82
N ILE A 21 -5.31 -3.35 -5.08
CA ILE A 21 -4.57 -3.03 -6.29
C ILE A 21 -3.09 -3.16 -5.96
N HIS A 22 -2.36 -3.90 -6.79
CA HIS A 22 -0.91 -4.06 -6.68
C HIS A 22 -0.19 -2.86 -7.31
N LEU A 23 0.79 -2.32 -6.60
CA LEU A 23 1.71 -1.28 -7.04
C LEU A 23 3.14 -1.79 -6.94
N SER A 24 3.95 -1.52 -7.96
CA SER A 24 5.39 -1.79 -7.92
C SER A 24 6.13 -0.48 -7.65
N TYR A 25 6.87 -0.40 -6.54
CA TYR A 25 7.69 0.78 -6.20
C TYR A 25 9.06 0.32 -5.73
N GLN A 26 10.14 0.81 -6.36
CA GLN A 26 11.52 0.45 -6.04
C GLN A 26 11.78 -1.08 -5.97
N GLY A 27 11.11 -1.85 -6.84
CA GLY A 27 11.22 -3.31 -6.88
C GLY A 27 10.47 -4.04 -5.76
N ARG A 28 9.70 -3.33 -4.92
CA ARG A 28 8.89 -3.89 -3.85
C ARG A 28 7.40 -3.88 -4.21
N PRO A 29 6.67 -4.96 -3.92
CA PRO A 29 5.23 -5.00 -4.08
C PRO A 29 4.55 -4.21 -2.95
N LEU A 30 3.54 -3.43 -3.31
CA LEU A 30 2.70 -2.68 -2.38
C LEU A 30 1.24 -2.87 -2.77
N TRP A 31 0.33 -2.67 -1.80
CA TRP A 31 -1.10 -2.87 -2.01
C TRP A 31 -1.87 -1.67 -1.50
N ILE A 32 -2.83 -1.19 -2.29
CA ILE A 32 -3.75 -0.12 -1.91
C ILE A 32 -5.17 -0.50 -2.32
N CYS A 33 -6.18 -0.14 -1.53
CA CYS A 33 -7.57 -0.39 -1.92
C CYS A 33 -8.17 0.81 -2.70
N PRO A 34 -9.18 0.59 -3.57
CA PRO A 34 -9.80 1.65 -4.37
C PRO A 34 -10.34 2.83 -3.56
N GLU A 35 -10.80 2.62 -2.31
CA GLU A 35 -11.28 3.70 -1.44
C GLU A 35 -10.18 4.72 -1.08
N HIS A 36 -8.92 4.28 -1.04
CA HIS A 36 -7.77 5.13 -0.69
C HIS A 36 -6.94 5.53 -1.91
N MET A 37 -7.26 4.99 -3.10
CA MET A 37 -6.68 5.43 -4.36
C MET A 37 -6.92 6.92 -4.67
N PRO A 38 -8.04 7.58 -4.28
CA PRO A 38 -8.24 9.02 -4.51
C PRO A 38 -7.20 9.92 -3.82
N VAL A 39 -6.48 9.43 -2.80
CA VAL A 39 -5.31 10.12 -2.23
C VAL A 39 -4.26 10.35 -3.31
N LEU A 40 -4.10 9.41 -4.26
CA LEU A 40 -3.14 9.49 -5.37
C LEU A 40 -3.41 10.68 -6.30
N ILE A 41 -4.65 11.17 -6.36
CA ILE A 41 -5.06 12.19 -7.33
C ILE A 41 -5.11 13.58 -6.68
N HIS A 42 -5.38 13.65 -5.37
CA HIS A 42 -5.51 14.92 -4.65
C HIS A 42 -4.28 15.31 -3.81
N ASN A 43 -3.49 14.34 -3.33
CA ASN A 43 -2.36 14.57 -2.42
C ASN A 43 -1.20 13.58 -2.66
N THR A 44 -0.55 13.68 -3.82
CA THR A 44 0.58 12.84 -4.24
C THR A 44 1.76 12.86 -3.26
N GLU A 45 2.06 14.00 -2.63
CA GLU A 45 3.15 14.12 -1.64
C GLU A 45 2.93 13.20 -0.43
N LYS A 46 1.69 13.11 0.05
CA LYS A 46 1.33 12.23 1.19
C LYS A 46 1.56 10.77 0.85
N LEU A 47 1.22 10.37 -0.38
CA LEU A 47 1.52 9.02 -0.84
C LEU A 47 3.03 8.78 -0.82
N MET A 48 3.82 9.67 -1.40
CA MET A 48 5.27 9.47 -1.50
C MET A 48 5.91 9.31 -0.11
N ALA A 49 5.49 10.10 0.87
CA ALA A 49 5.92 9.94 2.25
C ALA A 49 5.57 8.54 2.82
N MET A 50 4.34 8.06 2.61
CA MET A 50 3.92 6.73 3.05
C MET A 50 4.70 5.60 2.35
N LEU A 51 5.03 5.77 1.07
CA LEU A 51 5.85 4.82 0.32
C LEU A 51 7.26 4.76 0.89
N GLU A 52 7.89 5.90 1.17
CA GLU A 52 9.21 5.97 1.80
C GLU A 52 9.24 5.33 3.20
N GLU A 53 8.21 5.56 4.02
CA GLU A 53 8.06 4.92 5.33
C GLU A 53 7.91 3.39 5.20
N SER A 54 7.09 2.93 4.27
CA SER A 54 6.88 1.49 4.04
C SER A 54 8.14 0.77 3.52
N SER A 55 9.01 1.49 2.80
CA SER A 55 10.31 0.97 2.35
C SER A 55 11.36 0.87 3.48
N ARG A 56 11.25 1.67 4.55
CA ARG A 56 12.25 1.76 5.62
C ARG A 56 12.08 0.73 6.73
N ASN A 57 10.86 0.22 6.95
CA ASN A 57 10.54 -0.66 8.09
C ASN A 57 10.82 -2.16 7.85
N ASN A 58 11.70 -2.50 6.92
CA ASN A 58 12.02 -3.90 6.57
C ASN A 58 13.53 -4.16 6.39
N ASP A 59 14.38 -3.32 7.00
CA ASP A 59 15.82 -3.58 7.21
C ASP A 59 16.07 -3.93 8.69
#